data_AF-A0A1I5AL56-F1
#
_entry.id   AF-A0A1I5AL56-F1
#
_cell.length_a   1.000
_cell.length_b   1.000
_cell.length_c   1.000
_cell.angle_alpha   90.00
_cell.angle_beta   90.00
_cell.angle_gamma   90.00
#
_symmetry.space_group_name_H-M   'P 1'
#
loop_
_entity.id
_entity.type
_entity.pdbx_description
1 polymer ?
#
loop_
_entity_poly.entity_id
_entity_poly.type
_entity_poly.pdbx_seq_one_letter_code
_entity_poly.pdbx_strand_id
1 'polypeptide(L)'
;MGSPDADERRIPITGLHVAAVRALLTRCNDDYRELSKQIETEDDCEGFARLLFSAFFEAVDRRFAREGDAAIIEFVADMRAENLHLLDDIDPSVAEKMIAYTLGRGEIGDIDGATKNSHLIAILMHLAGDLPPGGALDRLLATARRDAEEW
;
A
#
# COMPACT_ATOMS: atom_id res chain seq x y z
N MET A 1 -24.38 -28.91 -17.32
CA MET A 1 -23.43 -29.39 -16.31
C MET A 1 -22.71 -28.15 -15.83
N GLY A 2 -23.19 -27.57 -14.73
CA GLY A 2 -22.73 -26.27 -14.25
C GLY A 2 -21.28 -26.36 -13.81
N SER A 3 -20.44 -25.45 -14.28
CA SER A 3 -19.20 -25.15 -13.58
C SER A 3 -19.58 -24.72 -12.17
N PRO A 4 -19.03 -25.35 -11.12
CA PRO A 4 -19.15 -24.78 -9.79
C PRO A 4 -18.54 -23.39 -9.86
N ASP A 5 -19.21 -22.43 -9.23
CA ASP A 5 -18.71 -21.09 -8.97
C ASP A 5 -17.19 -21.12 -8.77
N ALA A 6 -16.47 -20.27 -9.51
CA ALA A 6 -15.20 -19.80 -9.03
C ALA A 6 -15.52 -19.11 -7.72
N ASP A 7 -15.44 -19.89 -6.64
CA ASP A 7 -15.76 -19.55 -5.28
C ASP A 7 -15.26 -18.12 -5.04
N GLU A 8 -16.20 -17.22 -4.71
CA GLU A 8 -15.94 -15.93 -4.08
C GLU A 8 -15.25 -16.23 -2.74
N ARG A 9 -14.01 -16.73 -2.80
CA ARG A 9 -13.23 -17.14 -1.64
C ARG A 9 -12.87 -15.85 -0.92
N ARG A 10 -13.74 -15.47 -0.01
CA ARG A 10 -13.53 -14.34 0.88
C ARG A 10 -12.33 -14.66 1.75
N ILE A 11 -11.22 -14.00 1.48
CA ILE A 11 -10.02 -14.11 2.30
C ILE A 11 -10.20 -13.23 3.53
N PRO A 12 -10.24 -13.79 4.74
CA PRO A 12 -10.37 -13.00 5.95
C PRO A 12 -9.09 -12.18 6.18
N ILE A 13 -9.23 -10.87 6.36
CA ILE A 13 -8.11 -10.02 6.74
C ILE A 13 -7.91 -10.13 8.25
N THR A 14 -6.84 -10.81 8.66
CA THR A 14 -6.60 -11.17 10.05
C THR A 14 -5.92 -10.03 10.84
N GLY A 15 -5.90 -10.17 12.17
CA GLY A 15 -5.10 -9.28 13.03
C GLY A 15 -3.61 -9.37 12.76
N LEU A 16 -3.11 -10.51 12.26
CA LEU A 16 -1.73 -10.68 11.84
C LEU A 16 -1.40 -9.77 10.65
N HIS A 17 -2.26 -9.73 9.61
CA HIS A 17 -2.05 -8.84 8.46
C HIS A 17 -1.98 -7.37 8.90
N VAL A 18 -2.90 -6.93 9.76
CA VAL A 18 -2.93 -5.56 10.27
C VAL A 18 -1.69 -5.23 11.11
N ALA A 19 -1.24 -6.15 11.96
CA ALA A 19 -0.04 -5.97 12.76
C ALA A 19 1.22 -5.89 11.88
N ALA A 20 1.34 -6.75 10.88
CA ALA A 20 2.48 -6.78 9.97
C ALA A 20 2.55 -5.50 9.12
N VAL A 21 1.43 -5.08 8.51
CA VAL A 21 1.37 -3.83 7.75
C VAL A 21 1.67 -2.63 8.65
N ARG A 22 1.12 -2.58 9.87
CA ARG A 22 1.45 -1.52 10.83
C ARG A 22 2.95 -1.46 11.10
N ALA A 23 3.57 -2.58 11.44
CA ALA A 23 4.99 -2.65 11.75
C ALA A 23 5.86 -2.20 10.56
N LEU A 24 5.48 -2.58 9.33
CA LEU A 24 6.11 -2.09 8.11
C LEU A 24 6.01 -0.57 8.00
N LEU A 25 4.81 0.00 8.11
CA LEU A 25 4.56 1.43 7.93
C LEU A 25 5.19 2.29 9.03
N THR A 26 5.33 1.77 10.25
CA THR A 26 6.02 2.45 11.35
C THR A 26 7.51 2.18 11.38
N ARG A 27 8.08 1.50 10.37
CA ARG A 27 9.51 1.14 10.28
C ARG A 27 10.00 0.32 11.49
N CYS A 28 9.11 -0.43 12.15
CA CYS A 28 9.45 -1.36 13.24
C CYS A 28 9.98 -2.67 12.63
N ASN A 29 11.20 -2.62 12.07
CA ASN A 29 11.75 -3.71 11.25
C ASN A 29 11.84 -5.06 11.98
N ASP A 30 12.13 -5.07 13.28
CA ASP A 30 12.19 -6.31 14.06
C ASP A 30 10.80 -6.94 14.23
N ASP A 31 9.80 -6.13 14.57
CA ASP A 31 8.41 -6.58 14.68
C ASP A 31 7.89 -7.07 13.33
N TYR A 32 8.14 -6.30 12.26
CA TYR A 32 7.75 -6.70 10.91
C TYR A 32 8.38 -8.03 10.52
N ARG A 33 9.69 -8.21 10.78
CA ARG A 33 10.41 -9.45 10.49
C ARG A 33 9.86 -10.65 11.26
N GLU A 34 9.42 -10.47 12.50
CA GLU A 34 8.85 -11.58 13.28
C GLU A 34 7.41 -11.90 12.86
N LEU A 35 6.61 -10.87 12.56
CA LEU A 35 5.25 -11.03 12.06
C LEU A 35 5.22 -11.62 10.66
N SER A 36 6.15 -11.22 9.78
CA SER A 36 6.21 -11.71 8.40
C SER A 36 6.54 -13.20 8.31
N LYS A 37 7.23 -13.77 9.32
CA LYS A 37 7.47 -15.22 9.39
C LYS A 37 6.19 -16.02 9.60
N GLN A 38 5.15 -15.41 10.16
CA GLN A 38 3.86 -16.06 10.41
C GLN A 38 2.92 -15.97 9.19
N ILE A 39 3.30 -15.21 8.16
CA ILE A 39 2.60 -15.14 6.88
C ILE A 39 3.15 -16.29 6.01
N GLU A 40 2.58 -17.48 6.17
CA GLU A 40 3.13 -18.72 5.60
C GLU A 40 2.25 -19.29 4.48
N THR A 41 0.93 -19.20 4.62
CA THR A 41 0.01 -19.80 3.67
C THR A 41 -0.25 -18.88 2.46
N GLU A 42 -0.79 -19.46 1.38
CA GLU A 42 -1.22 -18.68 0.22
C GLU A 42 -2.30 -17.65 0.59
N ASP A 43 -3.25 -18.04 1.44
CA ASP A 43 -4.30 -17.15 1.94
C ASP A 43 -3.72 -16.02 2.82
N ASP A 44 -2.68 -16.30 3.63
CA ASP A 44 -2.00 -15.25 4.41
C ASP A 44 -1.27 -14.26 3.51
N CYS A 45 -0.54 -14.78 2.50
CA CYS A 45 0.15 -13.95 1.52
C CYS A 45 -0.83 -13.05 0.76
N GLU A 46 -1.94 -13.62 0.31
CA GLU A 46 -2.97 -12.88 -0.43
C GLU A 46 -3.66 -11.86 0.47
N GLY A 47 -4.01 -12.22 1.71
CA GLY A 47 -4.62 -11.31 2.67
C GLY A 47 -3.70 -10.14 3.06
N PHE A 48 -2.40 -10.40 3.23
CA PHE A 48 -1.40 -9.34 3.44
C PHE A 48 -1.30 -8.40 2.23
N ALA A 49 -1.24 -8.96 1.01
CA ALA A 49 -1.18 -8.18 -0.22
C ALA A 49 -2.43 -7.31 -0.42
N ARG A 50 -3.64 -7.88 -0.26
CA ARG A 50 -4.91 -7.14 -0.35
C ARG A 50 -4.97 -5.97 0.63
N LEU A 51 -4.48 -6.17 1.86
CA LEU A 51 -4.42 -5.11 2.86
C LEU A 51 -3.42 -4.00 2.47
N LEU A 52 -2.24 -4.36 1.95
CA LEU A 52 -1.27 -3.38 1.46
C LEU A 52 -1.83 -2.53 0.31
N PHE A 53 -2.46 -3.18 -0.68
CA PHE A 53 -3.09 -2.46 -1.78
C PHE A 53 -4.21 -1.54 -1.28
N SER A 54 -5.11 -2.04 -0.46
CA SER A 54 -6.22 -1.24 0.07
C SER A 54 -5.73 -0.06 0.90
N ALA A 55 -4.67 -0.24 1.70
CA ALA A 55 -4.04 0.85 2.44
C ALA A 55 -3.39 1.89 1.53
N PHE A 56 -2.79 1.45 0.41
CA PHE A 56 -2.23 2.36 -0.59
C PHE A 56 -3.31 3.19 -1.28
N PHE A 57 -4.37 2.57 -1.78
CA PHE A 57 -5.50 3.27 -2.40
C PHE A 57 -6.12 4.30 -1.44
N GLU A 58 -6.41 3.90 -0.20
CA GLU A 58 -7.00 4.79 0.81
C GLU A 58 -6.05 5.93 1.21
N ALA A 59 -4.75 5.67 1.35
CA ALA A 59 -3.78 6.71 1.69
C ALA A 59 -3.63 7.73 0.56
N VAL A 60 -3.61 7.27 -0.70
CA VAL A 60 -3.55 8.15 -1.88
C VAL A 60 -4.83 8.98 -1.99
N ASP A 61 -6.01 8.37 -1.86
CA ASP A 61 -7.28 9.08 -1.93
C ASP A 61 -7.35 10.19 -0.86
N ARG A 62 -7.05 9.87 0.40
CA ARG A 62 -7.01 10.84 1.49
C ARG A 62 -6.08 12.03 1.22
N ARG A 63 -4.94 11.79 0.57
CA ARG A 63 -3.90 12.81 0.35
C ARG A 63 -4.13 13.63 -0.91
N PHE A 64 -4.70 13.04 -1.96
CA PHE A 64 -4.69 13.60 -3.31
C PHE A 64 -6.05 13.67 -4.02
N ALA A 65 -7.15 13.16 -3.45
CA ALA A 65 -8.46 13.14 -4.13
C ALA A 65 -8.92 14.52 -4.65
N ARG A 66 -8.49 15.60 -4.00
CA ARG A 66 -8.83 17.00 -4.36
C ARG A 66 -7.67 17.76 -4.98
N GLU A 67 -6.55 17.08 -5.21
CA GLU A 67 -5.30 17.67 -5.68
C GLU A 67 -5.09 17.41 -7.17
N GLY A 68 -4.29 18.30 -7.79
CA GLY A 68 -3.82 18.15 -9.17
C GLY A 68 -2.48 17.43 -9.26
N ASP A 69 -2.05 17.14 -10.49
CA ASP A 69 -0.82 16.39 -10.76
C ASP A 69 0.43 17.11 -10.21
N ALA A 70 0.40 18.44 -10.08
CA ALA A 70 1.48 19.21 -9.45
C ALA A 70 1.75 18.77 -8.01
N ALA A 71 0.71 18.46 -7.22
CA ALA A 71 0.87 18.00 -5.85
C ALA A 71 1.51 16.59 -5.79
N ILE A 72 1.25 15.75 -6.78
CA ILE A 72 1.88 14.42 -6.90
C ILE A 72 3.37 14.56 -7.19
N ILE A 73 3.72 15.42 -8.15
CA ILE A 73 5.12 15.71 -8.53
C ILE A 73 5.88 16.28 -7.33
N GLU A 74 5.30 17.26 -6.62
CA GLU A 74 5.89 17.84 -5.42
C GLU A 74 6.11 16.78 -4.34
N PHE A 75 5.11 15.95 -4.05
CA PHE A 75 5.23 14.87 -3.08
C PHE A 75 6.33 13.87 -3.45
N VAL A 76 6.42 13.45 -4.72
CA VAL A 76 7.46 12.52 -5.17
C VAL A 76 8.85 13.17 -5.12
N ALA A 77 8.95 14.48 -5.38
CA ALA A 77 10.19 15.22 -5.23
C ALA A 77 10.63 15.30 -3.76
N ASP A 78 9.72 15.61 -2.84
CA ASP A 78 9.97 15.67 -1.40
C ASP A 78 10.39 14.30 -0.84
N MET A 79 9.66 13.24 -1.21
CA MET A 79 9.97 11.86 -0.84
C MET A 79 11.41 11.49 -1.21
N ARG A 80 11.86 11.86 -2.41
CA ARG A 80 13.22 11.61 -2.92
C ARG A 80 14.28 12.45 -2.21
N ALA A 81 13.96 13.69 -1.84
CA ALA A 81 14.86 14.55 -1.10
C ALA A 81 15.12 14.04 0.33
N GLU A 82 14.12 13.47 0.99
CA GLU A 82 14.22 13.01 2.38
C GLU A 82 14.91 11.65 2.54
N ASN A 83 14.87 10.79 1.53
CA ASN A 83 15.35 9.41 1.64
C ASN A 83 16.53 9.12 0.69
N LEU A 84 17.50 10.04 0.61
CA LEU A 84 18.73 10.01 -0.20
C LEU A 84 19.61 8.73 -0.10
N HIS A 85 19.25 7.76 0.76
CA HIS A 85 20.00 6.50 0.96
C HIS A 85 19.17 5.23 0.76
N LEU A 86 17.84 5.34 0.70
CA LEU A 86 16.90 4.21 0.55
C LEU A 86 16.16 4.24 -0.80
N LEU A 87 16.20 5.36 -1.53
CA LEU A 87 15.41 5.58 -2.75
C LEU A 87 16.25 5.79 -4.02
N ASP A 88 17.52 5.37 -4.05
CA ASP A 88 18.24 5.29 -5.33
C ASP A 88 17.50 4.35 -6.33
N ASP A 89 16.61 3.49 -5.82
CA ASP A 89 15.79 2.54 -6.58
C ASP A 89 14.34 3.00 -6.86
N ILE A 90 13.90 4.19 -6.43
CA ILE A 90 12.55 4.69 -6.75
C ILE A 90 12.60 5.64 -7.95
N ASP A 91 12.04 5.17 -9.06
CA ASP A 91 11.83 5.98 -10.25
C ASP A 91 10.66 6.95 -9.99
N PRO A 92 10.89 8.28 -10.04
CA PRO A 92 9.83 9.25 -9.81
C PRO A 92 8.66 9.09 -10.79
N SER A 93 8.94 8.76 -12.05
CA SER A 93 7.92 8.58 -13.09
C SER A 93 7.02 7.39 -12.77
N VAL A 94 7.58 6.31 -12.22
CA VAL A 94 6.80 5.16 -11.78
C VAL A 94 5.95 5.51 -10.58
N ALA A 95 6.51 6.22 -9.59
CA ALA A 95 5.77 6.65 -8.41
C ALA A 95 4.59 7.57 -8.78
N GLU A 96 4.83 8.58 -9.61
CA GLU A 96 3.81 9.50 -10.11
C GLU A 96 2.71 8.76 -10.86
N LYS A 97 3.06 7.84 -11.78
CA LYS A 97 2.09 7.01 -12.52
C LYS A 97 1.23 6.16 -11.59
N MET A 98 1.82 5.57 -10.54
CA MET A 98 1.07 4.72 -9.60
C MET A 98 0.08 5.53 -8.74
N ILE A 99 0.47 6.74 -8.31
CA ILE A 99 -0.42 7.65 -7.59
C ILE A 99 -1.53 8.17 -8.53
N ALA A 100 -1.20 8.52 -9.78
CA ALA A 100 -2.19 8.94 -10.76
C ALA A 100 -3.21 7.82 -11.05
N TYR A 101 -2.73 6.59 -11.22
CA TYR A 101 -3.57 5.43 -11.54
C TYR A 101 -4.58 5.13 -10.44
N THR A 102 -4.17 5.22 -9.17
CA THR A 102 -5.08 5.03 -8.02
C THR A 102 -6.18 6.11 -7.94
N LEU A 103 -5.92 7.30 -8.49
CA LEU A 103 -6.92 8.37 -8.66
C LEU A 103 -7.76 8.22 -9.95
N GLY A 104 -7.66 7.09 -10.65
CA GLY A 104 -8.36 6.82 -11.91
C GLY A 104 -7.77 7.54 -13.13
N ARG A 105 -6.49 7.95 -13.07
CA ARG A 105 -5.80 8.70 -14.13
C ARG A 105 -4.65 7.88 -14.71
N GLY A 106 -4.61 7.73 -16.03
CA GLY A 106 -3.51 7.05 -16.71
C GLY A 106 -3.51 5.52 -16.52
N GLU A 107 -2.39 4.89 -16.84
CA GLU A 107 -2.22 3.43 -16.86
C GLU A 107 -0.84 3.04 -16.32
N ILE A 108 -0.74 1.82 -15.77
CA ILE A 108 0.50 1.25 -15.22
C ILE A 108 0.83 -0.13 -15.83
N GLY A 109 0.24 -0.45 -16.99
CA GLY A 109 0.40 -1.76 -17.64
C GLY A 109 1.83 -2.07 -18.09
N ASP A 110 2.63 -1.02 -18.31
CA ASP A 110 4.04 -1.06 -18.71
C ASP A 110 5.02 -1.37 -17.56
N ILE A 111 4.56 -1.31 -16.30
CA ILE A 111 5.40 -1.52 -15.12
C ILE A 111 5.23 -2.96 -14.61
N ASP A 112 6.34 -3.66 -14.37
CA ASP A 112 6.33 -5.02 -13.85
C ASP A 112 5.87 -5.10 -12.37
N GLY A 113 5.45 -6.29 -11.94
CA GLY A 113 4.90 -6.49 -10.60
C GLY A 113 5.88 -6.24 -9.46
N ALA A 114 7.17 -6.55 -9.64
CA ALA A 114 8.16 -6.33 -8.59
C ALA A 114 8.42 -4.83 -8.41
N THR A 115 8.55 -4.10 -9.52
CA THR A 115 8.67 -2.64 -9.51
C THR A 115 7.44 -1.98 -8.90
N LYS A 116 6.22 -2.42 -9.25
CA LYS A 116 4.99 -1.93 -8.60
C LYS A 116 5.04 -2.14 -7.08
N ASN A 117 5.40 -3.33 -6.64
CA ASN A 117 5.37 -3.65 -5.21
C ASN A 117 6.39 -2.83 -4.41
N SER A 118 7.61 -2.63 -4.93
CA SER A 118 8.62 -1.79 -4.26
C SER A 118 8.18 -0.34 -4.15
N HIS A 119 7.63 0.23 -5.23
CA HIS A 119 7.14 1.61 -5.25
C HIS A 119 5.92 1.80 -4.35
N LEU A 120 4.98 0.85 -4.35
CA LEU A 120 3.82 0.87 -3.45
C LEU A 120 4.26 0.96 -1.99
N ILE A 121 5.17 0.09 -1.57
CA ILE A 121 5.65 0.04 -0.18
C ILE A 121 6.35 1.36 0.18
N ALA A 122 7.24 1.85 -0.69
CA ALA A 122 7.98 3.10 -0.44
C ALA A 122 7.04 4.30 -0.30
N ILE A 123 6.10 4.47 -1.23
CA ILE A 123 5.13 5.57 -1.21
C ILE A 123 4.23 5.45 0.02
N LEU A 124 3.69 4.26 0.30
CA LEU A 124 2.78 4.07 1.43
C LEU A 124 3.49 4.31 2.78
N MET A 125 4.75 3.89 2.93
CA MET A 125 5.53 4.19 4.13
C MET A 125 5.77 5.70 4.30
N HIS A 126 5.99 6.43 3.20
CA HIS A 126 6.14 7.89 3.27
C HIS A 126 4.81 8.57 3.62
N LEU A 127 3.71 8.21 2.94
CA LEU A 127 2.35 8.69 3.27
C LEU A 127 1.97 8.41 4.72
N ALA A 128 2.34 7.24 5.24
CA ALA A 128 2.07 6.87 6.63
C ALA A 128 2.88 7.72 7.63
N GLY A 129 4.10 8.13 7.26
CA GLY A 129 4.94 9.04 8.05
C GLY A 129 4.36 10.45 8.16
N ASP A 130 3.65 10.90 7.13
CA ASP A 130 3.00 12.22 7.08
C ASP A 130 1.64 12.27 7.81
N LEU A 131 1.14 11.13 8.28
CA LEU A 131 -0.14 11.10 8.97
C LEU A 131 -0.11 11.90 10.27
N PRO A 132 -1.18 12.64 10.59
CA PRO A 132 -1.24 13.36 11.86
C PRO A 132 -1.25 12.39 13.05
N PRO A 133 -0.74 12.82 14.22
CA PRO A 133 -0.84 12.02 15.44
C PRO A 133 -2.30 11.79 15.84
N GLY A 134 -2.53 10.88 16.79
CA GLY A 134 -3.88 10.63 17.33
C GLY A 134 -4.69 9.61 16.52
N GLY A 135 -4.08 8.46 16.20
CA GLY A 135 -4.77 7.30 15.64
C GLY A 135 -5.13 7.42 14.15
N ALA A 136 -4.49 8.32 13.40
CA ALA A 136 -4.72 8.41 11.96
C ALA A 136 -4.31 7.12 11.22
N LEU A 137 -3.19 6.51 11.63
CA LEU A 137 -2.76 5.20 11.12
C LEU A 137 -3.78 4.11 11.46
N ASP A 138 -4.35 4.11 12.67
CA ASP A 138 -5.39 3.15 13.07
C ASP A 138 -6.62 3.26 12.16
N ARG A 139 -7.05 4.49 11.87
CA ARG A 139 -8.17 4.75 10.97
C ARG A 139 -7.85 4.39 9.52
N LEU A 140 -6.61 4.59 9.08
CA LEU A 140 -6.17 4.14 7.75
C LEU A 140 -6.29 2.61 7.65
N LEU A 141 -5.67 1.89 8.58
CA LEU A 141 -5.67 0.42 8.56
C LEU A 141 -7.06 -0.19 8.79
N ALA A 142 -7.92 0.47 9.56
CA ALA A 142 -9.30 0.02 9.76
C ALA A 142 -10.14 0.17 8.49
N THR A 143 -9.98 1.26 7.73
CA THR A 143 -10.65 1.40 6.41
C THR A 143 -10.07 0.41 5.42
N ALA A 144 -8.74 0.36 5.27
CA ALA A 144 -8.06 -0.56 4.37
C ALA A 144 -8.44 -2.03 4.60
N ARG A 145 -8.61 -2.43 5.87
CA ARG A 145 -9.08 -3.77 6.20
C ARG A 145 -10.49 -4.04 5.68
N ARG A 146 -11.41 -3.09 5.86
CA ARG A 146 -12.79 -3.24 5.38
C ARG A 146 -12.80 -3.41 3.87
N ASP A 147 -12.07 -2.55 3.17
CA ASP A 147 -12.04 -2.55 1.71
C ASP A 147 -11.36 -3.82 1.16
N ALA A 148 -10.30 -4.30 1.82
CA ALA A 148 -9.63 -5.55 1.47
C ALA A 148 -10.50 -6.81 1.66
N GLU A 149 -11.47 -6.78 2.57
CA GLU A 149 -12.45 -7.86 2.78
C GLU A 149 -13.58 -7.85 1.73
N GLU A 150 -13.70 -6.77 0.93
CA GLU A 150 -14.70 -6.56 -0.12
C GLU A 150 -14.17 -6.81 -1.56
N TRP A 151 -12.87 -7.09 -1.70
CA TRP A 151 -12.23 -7.49 -2.97
C TRP A 151 -12.60 -8.92 -3.41
#